data_AF-A0A6I3KNN5-F1
#
_entry.id   AF-A0A6I3KNN5-F1
#
_cell.length_a   1.000
_cell.length_b   1.000
_cell.length_c   1.000
_cell.angle_alpha   90.00
_cell.angle_beta   90.00
_cell.angle_gamma   90.00
#
_symmetry.space_group_name_H-M   'P 1'
#
loop_
_entity.id
_entity.type
_entity.pdbx_description
1 polymer ?
#
loop_
_entity_poly.entity_id
_entity_poly.type
_entity_poly.pdbx_seq_one_letter_code
_entity_poly.pdbx_strand_id
1 'polypeptide(L)'
;MPPRAYLKLLALSIAGIAAAGALTFAALVAWLAIVDPFGGPQHPSDGALLAQFAAQRPALEELVGMLGQDPGIQRLAADFTRPDPLTVAPGRIADYRARLAGAGIAHGLARHGNTATFIVSTRGLAISGSAKAFVHAPQADADATVVNGDLDAAAAALTDKDALLQRSIGDGWWLQLDMR
;
A
#
# COMPACT_ATOMS: atom_id res chain seq x y z
N MET A 1 35.18 20.44 45.50
CA MET A 1 33.70 20.46 45.41
C MET A 1 33.31 21.61 44.51
N PRO A 2 32.59 21.38 43.39
CA PRO A 2 32.14 22.48 42.54
C PRO A 2 31.18 23.40 43.34
N PRO A 3 31.28 24.73 43.18
CA PRO A 3 30.41 25.66 43.90
C PRO A 3 28.95 25.40 43.52
N ARG A 4 28.04 25.44 44.51
CA ARG A 4 26.58 25.21 44.32
C ARG A 4 25.96 26.05 43.19
N ALA A 5 26.56 27.19 42.84
CA ALA A 5 26.15 28.04 41.72
C ALA A 5 26.36 27.37 40.35
N TYR A 6 27.46 26.62 40.14
CA TYR A 6 27.74 25.93 38.88
C TYR A 6 26.76 24.79 38.61
N LEU A 7 26.37 24.04 39.65
CA LEU A 7 25.37 22.97 39.55
C LEU A 7 23.99 23.50 39.13
N LYS A 8 23.59 24.69 39.61
CA LYS A 8 22.33 25.33 39.22
C LYS A 8 22.35 25.80 37.76
N LEU A 9 23.45 26.43 37.33
CA LEU A 9 23.61 26.88 35.95
C LEU A 9 23.62 25.71 34.97
N LEU A 10 24.30 24.61 35.29
CA LEU A 10 24.31 23.40 34.45
C LEU A 10 22.91 22.78 34.32
N ALA A 11 22.16 22.68 35.42
CA ALA A 11 20.80 22.13 35.42
C ALA A 11 19.82 22.99 34.58
N LEU A 12 19.93 24.32 34.66
CA LEU A 12 19.14 25.25 33.84
C LEU A 12 19.45 25.10 32.34
N SER A 13 20.73 24.96 31.98
CA SER A 13 21.13 24.74 30.59
C SER A 13 20.60 23.42 30.03
N ILE A 14 20.66 22.34 30.81
CA ILE A 14 20.12 21.02 30.41
C ILE A 14 18.61 21.10 30.23
N ALA A 15 17.89 21.72 31.17
CA ALA A 15 16.45 21.91 31.07
C ALA A 15 16.05 22.76 29.84
N GLY A 16 16.81 23.83 29.55
CA GLY A 16 16.61 24.66 28.38
C GLY A 16 16.81 23.91 27.06
N ILE A 17 17.87 23.11 26.96
CA ILE A 17 18.14 22.26 25.78
C ILE A 17 17.03 21.21 25.61
N ALA A 18 16.60 20.57 26.70
CA ALA A 18 15.53 19.58 26.64
C ALA A 18 14.19 20.21 26.20
N ALA A 19 13.85 21.39 26.71
CA ALA A 19 12.64 22.12 26.31
C ALA A 19 12.68 22.57 24.85
N ALA A 20 13.83 23.08 24.39
CA ALA A 20 14.02 23.44 22.99
C ALA A 20 13.89 22.22 22.07
N GLY A 21 14.51 21.09 22.44
CA GLY A 21 14.39 19.83 21.70
C GLY A 21 12.95 19.33 21.60
N ALA A 22 12.18 19.39 22.70
CA ALA A 22 10.78 18.99 22.72
C ALA A 22 9.91 19.89 21.82
N LEU A 23 10.14 21.21 21.84
CA LEU A 23 9.42 22.16 20.96
C LEU A 23 9.74 21.94 19.48
N THR A 24 11.01 21.71 19.15
CA THR A 24 11.41 21.41 17.76
C THR A 24 10.78 20.10 17.28
N PHE A 25 10.75 19.07 18.12
CA PHE A 25 10.09 17.80 17.80
C PHE A 25 8.58 17.98 17.60
N ALA A 26 7.90 18.69 18.49
CA ALA A 26 6.47 18.99 18.37
C ALA A 26 6.14 19.80 17.10
N ALA A 27 6.96 20.81 16.78
CA ALA A 27 6.83 21.59 15.56
C ALA A 27 7.03 20.75 14.30
N LEU A 28 8.00 19.83 14.31
CA LEU A 28 8.23 18.89 13.21
C LEU A 28 7.03 17.95 13.03
N VAL A 29 6.49 17.39 14.10
CA VAL A 29 5.29 16.53 14.06
C VAL A 29 4.08 17.30 13.54
N ALA A 30 3.86 18.53 14.02
CA ALA A 30 2.78 19.38 13.55
C ALA A 30 2.94 19.77 12.07
N TRP A 31 4.17 20.08 11.64
CA TRP A 31 4.47 20.41 10.25
C TRP A 31 4.26 19.20 9.32
N LEU A 32 4.73 18.02 9.73
CA LEU A 32 4.47 16.77 9.00
C LEU A 32 2.97 16.50 8.88
N ALA A 33 2.20 16.72 9.94
CA ALA A 33 0.75 16.57 9.92
C ALA A 33 0.01 17.59 9.04
N ILE A 34 0.63 18.73 8.69
CA ILE A 34 0.05 19.75 7.81
C ILE A 34 0.41 19.49 6.35
N VAL A 35 1.66 19.15 6.07
CA VAL A 35 2.19 19.02 4.69
C VAL A 35 1.82 17.68 4.07
N ASP A 36 1.80 16.61 4.85
CA ASP A 36 1.35 15.29 4.44
C ASP A 36 0.55 14.70 5.60
N PRO A 37 -0.77 14.96 5.68
CA PRO A 37 -1.61 14.60 6.80
C PRO A 37 -1.88 13.08 6.88
N PHE A 38 -0.86 12.25 6.70
CA PHE A 38 -0.82 10.82 6.99
C PHE A 38 -1.10 9.87 5.83
N GLY A 39 -0.58 10.17 4.64
CA GLY A 39 -0.25 9.06 3.73
C GLY A 39 -0.25 9.45 2.28
N GLY A 40 0.87 9.93 1.74
CA GLY A 40 1.20 9.81 0.33
C GLY A 40 0.20 10.39 -0.69
N PRO A 41 0.43 10.12 -1.98
CA PRO A 41 -0.47 10.56 -3.04
C PRO A 41 -1.88 10.02 -2.84
N GLN A 42 -2.88 10.82 -3.23
CA GLN A 42 -4.26 10.34 -3.30
C GLN A 42 -4.34 9.09 -4.20
N HIS A 43 -5.13 8.10 -3.79
CA HIS A 43 -5.41 6.94 -4.65
C HIS A 43 -5.95 7.42 -6.01
N PRO A 44 -5.56 6.76 -7.12
CA PRO A 44 -6.22 6.98 -8.39
C PRO A 44 -7.73 6.73 -8.26
N SER A 45 -8.53 7.56 -8.92
CA SER A 45 -9.97 7.37 -8.94
C SER A 45 -10.35 6.04 -9.59
N ASP A 46 -11.53 5.53 -9.27
CA ASP A 46 -12.07 4.35 -9.94
C ASP A 46 -12.06 4.47 -11.46
N GLY A 47 -12.45 5.63 -11.99
CA GLY A 47 -12.40 5.90 -13.43
C GLY A 47 -10.98 5.78 -14.01
N ALA A 48 -9.97 6.28 -13.31
CA ALA A 48 -8.58 6.15 -13.73
C ALA A 48 -8.09 4.69 -13.71
N LEU A 49 -8.48 3.92 -12.68
CA LEU A 49 -8.12 2.51 -12.58
C LEU A 49 -8.82 1.64 -13.62
N LEU A 50 -10.08 1.92 -13.94
CA LEU A 50 -10.79 1.25 -15.02
C LEU A 50 -10.14 1.54 -16.39
N ALA A 51 -9.71 2.77 -16.63
CA ALA A 51 -8.98 3.13 -17.84
C ALA A 51 -7.60 2.44 -17.91
N GLN A 52 -6.86 2.41 -16.80
CA GLN A 52 -5.59 1.67 -16.71
C GLN A 52 -5.80 0.18 -16.96
N PHE A 53 -6.82 -0.43 -16.33
CA PHE A 53 -7.12 -1.83 -16.51
C PHE A 53 -7.43 -2.15 -17.97
N ALA A 54 -8.30 -1.37 -18.62
CA ALA A 54 -8.62 -1.56 -20.02
C ALA A 54 -7.37 -1.50 -20.93
N ALA A 55 -6.43 -0.59 -20.64
CA ALA A 55 -5.19 -0.45 -21.39
C ALA A 55 -4.18 -1.58 -21.10
N GLN A 56 -4.13 -2.09 -19.88
CA GLN A 56 -3.10 -3.04 -19.41
C GLN A 56 -3.61 -4.48 -19.25
N ARG A 57 -4.89 -4.74 -19.56
CA ARG A 57 -5.52 -6.06 -19.38
C ARG A 57 -4.71 -7.20 -20.02
N PRO A 58 -4.21 -7.12 -21.27
CA PRO A 58 -3.40 -8.20 -21.83
C PRO A 58 -2.13 -8.50 -21.03
N ALA A 59 -1.45 -7.46 -20.51
CA ALA A 59 -0.24 -7.64 -19.71
C ALA A 59 -0.56 -8.26 -18.34
N LEU A 60 -1.68 -7.87 -17.73
CA LEU A 60 -2.15 -8.45 -16.47
C LEU A 60 -2.55 -9.92 -16.63
N GLU A 61 -3.21 -10.28 -17.73
CA GLU A 61 -3.54 -11.68 -18.05
C GLU A 61 -2.29 -12.53 -18.28
N GLU A 62 -1.27 -11.99 -18.96
CA GLU A 62 0.02 -12.67 -19.11
C GLU A 62 0.68 -12.91 -17.75
N LEU A 63 0.67 -11.91 -16.85
CA LEU A 63 1.17 -12.05 -15.48
C LEU A 63 0.42 -13.12 -14.67
N VAL A 64 -0.91 -13.22 -14.83
CA VAL A 64 -1.71 -14.30 -14.22
C VAL A 64 -1.27 -15.67 -14.76
N GLY A 65 -1.06 -15.79 -16.07
CA GLY A 65 -0.56 -17.01 -16.69
C GLY A 65 0.83 -17.41 -16.17
N MET A 66 1.73 -16.43 -16.04
CA MET A 66 3.05 -16.64 -15.44
C MET A 66 2.92 -17.13 -13.99
N LEU A 67 2.05 -16.52 -13.18
CA LEU A 67 1.82 -16.95 -11.80
C LEU A 67 1.34 -18.40 -11.73
N GLY A 68 0.52 -18.84 -12.69
CA GLY A 68 0.11 -20.24 -12.81
C GLY A 68 1.28 -21.23 -12.94
N GLN A 69 2.39 -20.80 -13.56
CA GLN A 69 3.62 -21.58 -13.73
C GLN A 69 4.55 -21.51 -12.50
N ASP A 70 4.42 -20.46 -11.69
CA ASP A 70 5.30 -20.15 -10.57
C ASP A 70 4.52 -20.15 -9.22
N PRO A 71 3.97 -21.30 -8.77
CA PRO A 71 3.09 -21.38 -7.59
C PRO A 71 3.75 -21.01 -6.26
N GLY A 72 5.09 -20.97 -6.21
CA GLY A 72 5.83 -20.57 -5.03
C GLY A 72 5.74 -19.08 -4.71
N ILE A 73 5.37 -18.22 -5.67
CA ILE A 73 5.30 -16.77 -5.44
C ILE A 73 4.09 -16.44 -4.58
N GLN A 74 4.32 -15.93 -3.37
CA GLN A 74 3.28 -15.43 -2.47
C GLN A 74 3.21 -13.90 -2.47
N ARG A 75 4.36 -13.24 -2.56
CA ARG A 75 4.44 -11.78 -2.68
C ARG A 75 5.65 -11.42 -3.50
N LEU A 76 5.50 -10.44 -4.37
CA LEU A 76 6.60 -9.89 -5.15
C LEU A 76 6.41 -8.40 -5.32
N ALA A 77 7.34 -7.62 -4.76
CA ALA A 77 7.46 -6.18 -4.92
C ALA A 77 8.79 -5.84 -5.62
N ALA A 78 9.04 -4.55 -5.81
CA ALA A 78 10.23 -4.05 -6.52
C ALA A 78 11.54 -4.52 -5.85
N ASP A 79 11.58 -4.51 -4.52
CA ASP A 79 12.76 -4.77 -3.69
C ASP A 79 12.59 -5.99 -2.76
N PHE A 80 11.44 -6.65 -2.80
CA PHE A 80 11.07 -7.66 -1.82
C PHE A 80 10.30 -8.84 -2.44
N THR A 81 10.46 -10.03 -1.88
CA THR A 81 9.77 -11.26 -2.32
C THR A 81 9.39 -12.13 -1.11
N ARG A 82 8.27 -12.86 -1.17
CA ARG A 82 7.93 -13.96 -0.25
C ARG A 82 7.53 -15.22 -1.02
N PRO A 83 7.94 -16.41 -0.55
CA PRO A 83 8.96 -16.63 0.49
C PRO A 83 10.37 -16.18 0.03
N ASP A 84 11.29 -16.06 0.98
CA ASP A 84 12.72 -15.82 0.73
C ASP A 84 13.52 -16.90 1.50
N PRO A 85 14.27 -17.79 0.82
CA PRO A 85 14.53 -17.82 -0.62
C PRO A 85 13.34 -18.34 -1.44
N LEU A 86 13.16 -17.77 -2.64
CA LEU A 86 12.21 -18.25 -3.63
C LEU A 86 12.91 -19.24 -4.59
N THR A 87 12.25 -20.33 -4.95
CA THR A 87 12.79 -21.35 -5.88
C THR A 87 12.75 -20.92 -7.35
N VAL A 88 12.13 -19.80 -7.65
CA VAL A 88 12.03 -19.22 -9.01
C VAL A 88 13.35 -18.57 -9.39
N ALA A 89 13.81 -18.80 -10.63
CA ALA A 89 15.08 -18.28 -11.12
C ALA A 89 15.14 -16.73 -11.04
N PRO A 90 16.30 -16.14 -10.67
CA PRO A 90 16.41 -14.68 -10.55
C PRO A 90 16.03 -13.90 -11.81
N GLY A 91 16.36 -14.41 -13.00
CA GLY A 91 15.96 -13.80 -14.28
C GLY A 91 14.45 -13.75 -14.49
N ARG A 92 13.73 -14.77 -14.02
CA ARG A 92 12.26 -14.82 -14.06
C ARG A 92 11.66 -13.78 -13.09
N ILE A 93 12.26 -13.57 -11.93
CA ILE A 93 11.84 -12.53 -10.98
C ILE A 93 12.09 -11.11 -11.52
N ALA A 94 13.21 -10.89 -12.21
CA ALA A 94 13.47 -9.64 -12.89
C ALA A 94 12.41 -9.35 -13.98
N ASP A 95 12.03 -10.36 -14.76
CA ASP A 95 10.97 -10.26 -15.78
C ASP A 95 9.62 -9.88 -15.17
N TYR A 96 9.19 -10.55 -14.08
CA TYR A 96 7.97 -10.14 -13.35
C TYR A 96 8.00 -8.67 -12.92
N ARG A 97 9.11 -8.22 -12.31
CA ARG A 97 9.23 -6.84 -11.83
C ARG A 97 9.16 -5.84 -12.98
N ALA A 98 9.81 -6.13 -14.11
CA ALA A 98 9.74 -5.28 -15.30
C ALA A 98 8.32 -5.18 -15.85
N ARG A 99 7.59 -6.30 -15.91
CA ARG A 99 6.20 -6.36 -16.39
C ARG A 99 5.22 -5.66 -15.45
N LEU A 100 5.37 -5.85 -14.14
CA LEU A 100 4.59 -5.13 -13.14
C LEU A 100 4.79 -3.62 -13.26
N ALA A 101 6.04 -3.17 -13.39
CA ALA A 101 6.35 -1.76 -13.60
C ALA A 101 5.73 -1.23 -14.91
N GLY A 102 5.85 -1.99 -16.01
CA GLY A 102 5.26 -1.64 -17.31
C GLY A 102 3.72 -1.55 -17.29
N ALA A 103 3.06 -2.36 -16.47
CA ALA A 103 1.61 -2.34 -16.27
C ALA A 103 1.13 -1.28 -15.25
N GLY A 104 2.05 -0.49 -14.67
CA GLY A 104 1.73 0.51 -13.66
C GLY A 104 1.35 -0.07 -12.30
N ILE A 105 1.86 -1.27 -11.97
CA ILE A 105 1.63 -1.92 -10.67
C ILE A 105 2.78 -1.55 -9.72
N ALA A 106 2.64 -0.40 -9.05
CA ALA A 106 3.73 0.24 -8.32
C ALA A 106 4.18 -0.53 -7.06
N HIS A 107 3.25 -1.25 -6.40
CA HIS A 107 3.52 -1.92 -5.11
C HIS A 107 3.62 -3.45 -5.24
N GLY A 108 3.68 -3.94 -6.48
CA GLY A 108 3.87 -5.35 -6.78
C GLY A 108 2.59 -6.17 -6.70
N LEU A 109 2.75 -7.48 -6.49
CA LEU A 109 1.66 -8.44 -6.42
C LEU A 109 1.70 -9.26 -5.14
N ALA A 110 0.55 -9.77 -4.75
CA ALA A 110 0.38 -10.81 -3.74
C ALA A 110 -0.48 -11.94 -4.31
N ARG A 111 -0.23 -13.16 -3.86
CA ARG A 111 -1.00 -14.34 -4.23
C ARG A 111 -1.42 -15.10 -2.98
N HIS A 112 -2.70 -15.48 -2.95
CA HIS A 112 -3.25 -16.37 -1.95
C HIS A 112 -4.12 -17.42 -2.63
N GLY A 113 -3.67 -18.68 -2.65
CA GLY A 113 -4.35 -19.75 -3.39
C GLY A 113 -4.50 -19.42 -4.89
N ASN A 114 -5.75 -19.28 -5.33
CA ASN A 114 -6.13 -18.96 -6.71
C ASN A 114 -6.39 -17.46 -6.95
N THR A 115 -6.16 -16.62 -5.93
CA THR A 115 -6.32 -15.18 -6.00
C THR A 115 -4.98 -14.51 -6.24
N ALA A 116 -4.91 -13.64 -7.25
CA ALA A 116 -3.77 -12.76 -7.49
C ALA A 116 -4.20 -11.29 -7.35
N THR A 117 -3.50 -10.55 -6.49
CA THR A 117 -3.76 -9.14 -6.18
C THR A 117 -2.61 -8.29 -6.69
N PHE A 118 -2.88 -7.40 -7.64
CA PHE A 118 -1.94 -6.47 -8.25
C PHE A 118 -2.12 -5.09 -7.61
N ILE A 119 -1.20 -4.70 -6.73
CA ILE A 119 -1.34 -3.53 -5.86
C ILE A 119 -0.89 -2.28 -6.61
N VAL A 120 -1.86 -1.47 -7.02
CA VAL A 120 -1.62 -0.27 -7.83
C VAL A 120 -1.18 0.91 -6.96
N SER A 121 -1.85 1.11 -5.83
CA SER A 121 -1.56 2.22 -4.93
C SER A 121 -1.82 1.83 -3.49
N THR A 122 -0.94 2.29 -2.59
CA THR A 122 -1.11 2.18 -1.15
C THR A 122 -1.03 3.57 -0.52
N ARG A 123 -1.79 3.79 0.54
CA ARG A 123 -1.89 5.04 1.26
C ARG A 123 -1.93 4.75 2.76
N GLY A 124 -1.34 5.59 3.59
CA GLY A 124 -1.41 5.46 5.06
C GLY A 124 -0.07 5.50 5.78
N LEU A 125 -0.12 5.27 7.09
CA LEU A 125 1.03 5.26 7.98
C LEU A 125 1.15 3.93 8.72
N ALA A 126 2.32 3.31 8.62
CA ALA A 126 2.80 2.19 9.45
C ALA A 126 1.82 1.01 9.63
N ILE A 127 0.80 1.16 10.48
CA ILE A 127 -0.19 0.14 10.88
C ILE A 127 -1.61 0.43 10.39
N SER A 128 -1.85 1.56 9.73
CA SER A 128 -3.17 1.92 9.21
C SER A 128 -3.02 2.50 7.80
N GLY A 129 -3.87 2.06 6.89
CA GLY A 129 -3.81 2.51 5.52
C GLY A 129 -4.94 1.99 4.66
N SER A 130 -4.83 2.30 3.37
CA SER A 130 -5.71 1.79 2.35
C SER A 130 -4.92 1.41 1.11
N ALA A 131 -5.43 0.48 0.34
CA ALA A 131 -4.83 0.03 -0.90
C ALA A 131 -5.88 -0.12 -2.00
N LYS A 132 -5.55 0.33 -3.21
CA LYS A 132 -6.31 -0.02 -4.41
C LYS A 132 -5.53 -1.01 -5.27
N ALA A 133 -6.24 -2.04 -5.74
CA ALA A 133 -5.65 -3.13 -6.48
C ALA A 133 -6.59 -3.67 -7.57
N PHE A 134 -6.00 -4.29 -8.59
CA PHE A 134 -6.71 -5.23 -9.46
C PHE A 134 -6.58 -6.62 -8.87
N VAL A 135 -7.67 -7.37 -8.79
CA VAL A 135 -7.69 -8.73 -8.25
C VAL A 135 -8.22 -9.68 -9.30
N HIS A 136 -7.46 -10.72 -9.61
CA HIS A 136 -7.91 -11.85 -10.41
C HIS A 136 -8.30 -12.99 -9.47
N ALA A 137 -9.60 -13.28 -9.40
CA ALA A 137 -10.18 -14.32 -8.57
C ALA A 137 -11.53 -14.79 -9.17
N PRO A 138 -11.87 -16.09 -9.03
CA PRO A 138 -13.12 -16.62 -9.57
C PRO A 138 -14.37 -16.00 -8.90
N GLN A 139 -14.23 -15.52 -7.67
CA GLN A 139 -15.27 -14.90 -6.86
C GLN A 139 -14.69 -13.73 -6.07
N ALA A 140 -15.56 -12.86 -5.56
CA ALA A 140 -15.17 -11.83 -4.61
C ALA A 140 -14.56 -12.47 -3.35
N ASP A 141 -13.73 -11.70 -2.65
CA ASP A 141 -13.25 -12.08 -1.33
C ASP A 141 -14.45 -12.26 -0.38
N ALA A 142 -14.40 -13.27 0.49
CA ALA A 142 -15.51 -13.59 1.39
C ALA A 142 -15.79 -12.46 2.39
N ASP A 143 -14.78 -11.67 2.73
CA ASP A 143 -14.89 -10.53 3.64
C ASP A 143 -15.19 -9.21 2.90
N ALA A 144 -15.26 -9.24 1.56
CA ALA A 144 -15.52 -8.03 0.77
C ALA A 144 -17.01 -7.69 0.70
N THR A 145 -17.30 -6.40 0.89
CA THR A 145 -18.58 -5.82 0.45
C THR A 145 -18.53 -5.60 -1.05
N VAL A 146 -19.39 -6.30 -1.80
CA VAL A 146 -19.49 -6.14 -3.25
C VAL A 146 -20.31 -4.88 -3.59
N VAL A 147 -19.70 -3.96 -4.33
CA VAL A 147 -20.28 -2.68 -4.72
C VAL A 147 -20.65 -2.70 -6.19
N ASN A 148 -21.91 -2.42 -6.50
CA ASN A 148 -22.42 -2.22 -7.86
C ASN A 148 -22.32 -0.74 -8.26
N GLY A 149 -21.10 -0.20 -8.31
CA GLY A 149 -20.89 1.22 -8.53
C GLY A 149 -19.45 1.66 -8.34
N ASP A 150 -19.28 2.94 -8.03
CA ASP A 150 -17.98 3.56 -7.77
C ASP A 150 -17.52 3.27 -6.33
N LEU A 151 -16.32 2.70 -6.19
CA LEU A 151 -15.75 2.35 -4.88
C LEU A 151 -15.38 3.59 -4.06
N ASP A 152 -15.00 4.69 -4.71
CA ASP A 152 -14.67 5.94 -4.00
C ASP A 152 -15.92 6.53 -3.35
N ALA A 153 -17.04 6.56 -4.09
CA ALA A 153 -18.34 6.99 -3.57
C ALA A 153 -18.85 6.07 -2.47
N ALA A 154 -18.69 4.75 -2.64
CA ALA A 154 -19.08 3.78 -1.61
C ALA A 154 -18.25 3.96 -0.32
N ALA A 155 -16.93 4.12 -0.44
CA ALA A 155 -16.05 4.36 0.69
C ALA A 155 -16.36 5.68 1.42
N ALA A 156 -16.69 6.73 0.69
CA ALA A 156 -17.08 8.01 1.29
C ALA A 156 -18.39 7.95 2.08
N ALA A 157 -19.26 6.98 1.78
CA ALA A 157 -20.53 6.77 2.48
C ALA A 157 -20.39 5.89 3.74
N LEU A 158 -19.23 5.24 3.97
CA LEU A 158 -19.01 4.40 5.13
C LEU A 158 -18.82 5.22 6.40
N THR A 159 -19.44 4.76 7.49
CA THR A 159 -19.23 5.30 8.84
C THR A 159 -18.01 4.72 9.54
N ASP A 160 -17.63 3.48 9.20
CA ASP A 160 -16.41 2.80 9.68
C ASP A 160 -15.45 2.60 8.50
N LYS A 161 -14.16 2.84 8.74
CA LYS A 161 -13.11 2.71 7.72
C LYS A 161 -12.43 1.36 7.71
N ASP A 162 -12.81 0.43 8.57
CA ASP A 162 -12.37 -0.97 8.53
C ASP A 162 -13.21 -1.77 7.52
N ALA A 163 -12.91 -1.64 6.23
CA ALA A 163 -13.69 -2.28 5.18
C ALA A 163 -12.86 -2.74 3.97
N LEU A 164 -13.27 -3.87 3.40
CA LEU A 164 -12.83 -4.35 2.10
C LEU A 164 -13.97 -4.17 1.11
N LEU A 165 -13.76 -3.35 0.07
CA LEU A 165 -14.73 -3.14 -1.00
C LEU A 165 -14.23 -3.77 -2.30
N GLN A 166 -15.12 -4.46 -3.01
CA GLN A 166 -14.81 -5.00 -4.33
C GLN A 166 -15.91 -4.69 -5.35
N ARG A 167 -15.50 -4.42 -6.58
CA ARG A 167 -16.39 -4.23 -7.73
C ARG A 167 -15.94 -5.18 -8.83
N SER A 168 -16.87 -5.97 -9.37
CA SER A 168 -16.56 -6.80 -10.54
C SER A 168 -16.27 -5.92 -11.76
N ILE A 169 -15.19 -6.23 -12.47
CA ILE A 169 -14.81 -5.57 -13.74
C ILE A 169 -14.74 -6.57 -14.92
N GLY A 170 -15.30 -7.78 -14.73
CA GLY A 170 -15.49 -8.81 -15.76
C GLY A 170 -14.42 -9.91 -15.77
N ASP A 171 -14.77 -11.09 -16.29
CA ASP A 171 -13.84 -12.20 -16.55
C ASP A 171 -12.95 -12.62 -15.36
N GLY A 172 -13.55 -12.66 -14.16
CA GLY A 172 -12.81 -13.01 -12.93
C GLY A 172 -11.92 -11.87 -12.40
N TRP A 173 -12.03 -10.66 -12.95
CA TRP A 173 -11.36 -9.48 -12.44
C TRP A 173 -12.25 -8.64 -11.55
N TRP A 174 -11.62 -8.09 -10.52
CA TRP A 174 -12.22 -7.19 -9.55
C TRP A 174 -11.33 -5.97 -9.37
N LEU A 175 -11.97 -4.81 -9.22
CA LEU A 175 -11.35 -3.65 -8.62
C LEU A 175 -11.55 -3.75 -7.11
N GLN A 176 -10.49 -3.54 -6.33
CA GLN A 176 -10.50 -3.64 -4.89
C GLN A 176 -10.06 -2.34 -4.24
N LEU A 177 -10.73 -1.95 -3.16
CA LEU A 177 -10.28 -0.96 -2.19
C LEU A 177 -10.27 -1.63 -0.81
N ASP A 178 -9.08 -1.86 -0.25
CA ASP A 178 -8.88 -2.37 1.11
C ASP A 178 -8.57 -1.19 2.03
N MET A 179 -9.27 -1.05 3.14
CA MET A 179 -9.07 0.01 4.15
C MET A 179 -8.89 -0.55 5.57
N ARG A 180 -8.76 -1.87 5.69
CA ARG A 180 -8.56 -2.59 6.95
C ARG A 180 -7.15 -2.42 7.50
#